data_AF-A0A1F7LRU3-F1
#
_entry.id   AF-A0A1F7LRU3-F1
#
_cell.length_a   1.000
_cell.length_b   1.000
_cell.length_c   1.000
_cell.angle_alpha   90.00
_cell.angle_beta   90.00
_cell.angle_gamma   90.00
#
_symmetry.space_group_name_H-M   'P 1'
#
loop_
_entity.id
_entity.type
_entity.pdbx_description
1 polymer ?
#
loop_
_entity_poly.entity_id
_entity_poly.type
_entity_poly.pdbx_seq_one_letter_code
_entity_poly.pdbx_strand_id
1 'polypeptide(L)'
;MGSDACTKACPEQALGIVNGKAYLVNPTVCIGHGACAATCPVEAITLVFGTERRGIDIPYVKPTFETNVSGIYIAGELGGMGLIRKATEQGCQAMEAIAGHRADGGRFDVVIVGAGPAGLSATLGAMAHQLRFVTLEQEESFGGTVYHYPPR
;
A
#
# COMPACT_ATOMS: atom_id res chain seq x y z
N MET A 1 -13.40 14.55 -26.69
CA MET A 1 -12.06 15.00 -27.10
C MET A 1 -11.08 14.62 -26.00
N GLY A 2 -9.92 14.04 -26.31
CA GLY A 2 -8.85 13.79 -25.33
C GLY A 2 -7.84 14.93 -25.35
N SER A 3 -7.48 15.47 -24.18
CA SER A 3 -6.53 16.58 -24.05
C SER A 3 -5.05 16.15 -24.09
N ASP A 4 -4.79 14.83 -24.10
CA ASP A 4 -3.44 14.25 -24.03
C ASP A 4 -2.63 14.69 -22.79
N ALA A 5 -3.30 15.22 -21.76
CA ALA A 5 -2.64 15.69 -20.54
C ALA A 5 -2.13 14.50 -19.68
N CYS A 6 -2.94 13.46 -19.56
CA CYS A 6 -2.65 12.29 -18.73
C CYS A 6 -1.47 11.44 -19.22
N THR A 7 -1.27 11.34 -20.54
CA THR A 7 -0.12 10.65 -21.16
C THR A 7 1.17 11.43 -20.88
N LYS A 8 1.17 12.75 -21.07
CA LYS A 8 2.30 13.65 -20.77
C LYS A 8 2.65 13.70 -19.28
N ALA A 9 1.65 13.60 -18.41
CA ALA A 9 1.84 13.61 -16.97
C ALA A 9 2.30 12.25 -16.41
N CYS A 10 2.24 11.16 -17.18
CA CYS A 10 2.64 9.84 -16.71
C CYS A 10 4.15 9.62 -16.90
N PRO A 11 4.97 9.64 -15.83
CA PRO A 11 6.42 9.45 -15.97
C PRO A 11 6.79 8.06 -16.48
N GLU A 12 5.95 7.06 -16.17
CA GLU A 12 6.16 5.66 -16.56
C GLU A 12 5.65 5.33 -17.98
N GLN A 13 5.02 6.30 -18.66
CA GLN A 13 4.47 6.12 -20.01
C GLN A 13 3.46 4.95 -20.11
N ALA A 14 2.71 4.68 -19.03
CA ALA A 14 1.71 3.62 -18.99
C ALA A 14 0.48 3.89 -19.89
N LEU A 15 0.24 5.15 -20.26
CA LEU A 15 -0.92 5.62 -21.01
C LEU A 15 -0.55 6.04 -22.44
N GLY A 16 -1.44 5.78 -23.40
CA GLY A 16 -1.33 6.24 -24.78
C GLY A 16 -2.70 6.66 -25.34
N ILE A 17 -2.70 7.41 -26.44
CA ILE A 17 -3.94 7.83 -27.11
C ILE A 17 -4.30 6.83 -28.22
N VAL A 18 -5.50 6.25 -28.13
CA VAL A 18 -6.09 5.40 -29.17
C VAL A 18 -7.47 5.97 -29.51
N ASN A 19 -7.74 6.21 -30.79
CA ASN A 19 -8.99 6.81 -31.27
C ASN A 19 -9.40 8.10 -30.53
N GLY A 20 -8.41 8.95 -30.20
CA GLY A 20 -8.62 10.23 -29.54
C GLY A 20 -9.00 10.13 -28.05
N LYS A 21 -8.86 8.96 -27.42
CA LYS A 21 -9.05 8.74 -25.98
C LYS A 21 -7.79 8.13 -25.37
N ALA A 22 -7.56 8.38 -24.09
CA ALA A 22 -6.48 7.76 -23.36
C ALA A 22 -6.83 6.31 -23.00
N TYR A 23 -5.86 5.41 -23.18
CA TYR A 23 -5.93 3.99 -22.82
C TYR A 23 -4.66 3.58 -22.08
N LEU A 24 -4.76 2.60 -21.18
CA LEU A 24 -3.59 1.92 -20.62
C LEU A 24 -2.96 1.05 -21.72
N VAL A 25 -1.84 1.50 -22.27
CA VAL A 25 -1.11 0.79 -23.34
C VAL A 25 -0.01 -0.10 -22.77
N ASN A 26 0.51 0.24 -21.59
CA ASN A 26 1.45 -0.58 -20.84
C ASN A 26 1.08 -0.54 -19.34
N PRO A 27 0.05 -1.29 -18.91
CA PRO A 27 -0.43 -1.22 -17.54
C PRO A 27 0.60 -1.71 -16.51
N THR A 28 1.55 -2.58 -16.90
CA THR A 28 2.51 -3.20 -15.97
C THR A 28 3.57 -2.23 -15.47
N VAL A 29 3.78 -1.09 -16.14
CA VAL A 29 4.68 -0.02 -15.67
C VAL A 29 3.94 1.04 -14.85
N CYS A 30 2.62 0.94 -14.69
CA CYS A 30 1.88 1.85 -13.83
C CYS A 30 2.17 1.58 -12.36
N ILE A 31 2.74 2.56 -11.66
CA ILE A 31 3.03 2.46 -10.20
C ILE A 31 2.07 3.27 -9.32
N GLY A 32 0.94 3.72 -9.87
CA GLY A 32 -0.13 4.32 -9.05
C GLY A 32 0.09 5.77 -8.59
N HIS A 33 0.93 6.57 -9.28
CA HIS A 33 1.16 7.98 -8.93
C HIS A 33 -0.10 8.87 -8.85
N GLY A 34 -1.13 8.55 -9.64
CA GLY A 34 -2.36 9.35 -9.72
C GLY A 34 -2.27 10.66 -10.53
N ALA A 35 -1.08 11.03 -11.05
CA ALA A 35 -0.88 12.25 -11.84
C ALA A 35 -1.80 12.32 -13.08
N CYS A 36 -2.04 11.17 -13.72
CA CYS A 36 -2.93 11.07 -14.88
C CYS A 36 -4.38 11.44 -14.56
N ALA A 37 -4.90 11.03 -13.40
CA ALA A 37 -6.23 11.38 -12.94
C ALA A 37 -6.31 12.86 -12.55
N ALA A 38 -5.33 13.34 -11.78
CA ALA A 38 -5.27 14.72 -11.31
C ALA A 38 -5.21 15.76 -12.45
N THR A 39 -4.54 15.43 -13.57
CA THR A 39 -4.44 16.33 -14.73
C THR A 39 -5.62 16.23 -15.69
N CYS A 40 -6.52 15.27 -15.52
CA CYS A 40 -7.60 15.03 -16.47
C CYS A 40 -8.69 16.11 -16.34
N PRO A 41 -8.86 17.01 -17.34
CA PRO A 41 -9.78 18.15 -17.21
C PRO A 41 -11.26 17.76 -17.27
N VAL A 42 -11.54 16.51 -17.62
CA VAL A 42 -12.89 15.96 -17.78
C VAL A 42 -13.11 14.75 -16.88
N GLU A 43 -12.21 14.53 -15.91
CA GLU A 43 -12.32 13.47 -14.89
C GLU A 43 -12.54 12.05 -15.47
N ALA A 44 -12.00 11.79 -16.67
CA ALA A 44 -12.23 10.53 -17.39
C ALA A 44 -11.41 9.35 -16.86
N ILE A 45 -10.52 9.56 -15.88
CA ILE A 45 -9.64 8.52 -15.34
C ILE A 45 -10.03 8.25 -13.89
N THR A 46 -10.41 7.00 -13.62
CA THR A 46 -10.65 6.50 -12.27
C THR A 46 -9.43 5.72 -11.81
N LEU A 47 -8.87 6.09 -10.66
CA LEU A 47 -7.85 5.28 -10.01
C LEU A 47 -8.54 4.17 -9.23
N VAL A 48 -8.14 2.93 -9.49
CA VAL A 48 -8.63 1.75 -8.78
C VAL A 48 -7.47 1.07 -8.07
N PHE A 49 -7.70 0.62 -6.85
CA PHE A 49 -6.79 -0.25 -6.15
C PHE A 49 -7.21 -1.71 -6.39
N GLY A 50 -6.28 -2.56 -6.82
CA GLY A 50 -6.57 -3.96 -7.14
C GLY A 50 -6.60 -4.23 -8.65
N THR A 51 -7.72 -4.72 -9.17
CA THR A 51 -7.82 -5.15 -10.59
C THR A 51 -8.45 -4.08 -11.47
N GLU A 52 -8.22 -4.15 -12.80
CA GLU A 52 -8.73 -3.20 -13.80
C GLU A 52 -10.24 -2.90 -13.74
N ARG A 53 -11.05 -3.81 -13.20
CA ARG A 53 -12.52 -3.69 -13.14
C ARG A 53 -13.09 -3.66 -11.73
N ARG A 54 -12.30 -4.07 -10.74
CA ARG A 54 -12.73 -4.20 -9.35
C ARG A 54 -11.76 -3.42 -8.48
N GLY A 55 -12.17 -2.20 -8.15
CA GLY A 55 -11.64 -1.52 -6.99
C GLY A 55 -11.90 -2.38 -5.76
N ILE A 56 -10.86 -2.60 -4.96
CA ILE A 56 -11.01 -3.11 -3.61
C ILE A 56 -11.44 -1.91 -2.76
N ASP A 57 -12.56 -2.05 -2.03
CA ASP A 57 -12.91 -1.08 -1.00
C ASP A 57 -11.84 -1.13 0.08
N ILE A 58 -10.93 -0.17 0.05
CA ILE A 58 -9.93 0.01 1.10
C ILE A 58 -10.62 0.78 2.23
N PRO A 59 -10.57 0.29 3.48
CA PRO A 59 -11.13 1.03 4.60
C PRO A 59 -10.45 2.40 4.72
N TYR A 60 -11.17 3.37 5.27
CA TYR A 60 -10.57 4.68 5.53
C TYR A 60 -9.46 4.54 6.57
N VAL A 61 -8.25 4.94 6.20
CA VAL A 61 -7.05 4.87 7.05
C VAL A 61 -6.73 6.28 7.56
N LYS A 62 -6.69 6.45 8.88
CA LYS A 62 -6.27 7.69 9.54
C LYS A 62 -4.76 7.92 9.36
N PRO A 63 -4.25 9.14 9.58
CA PRO A 63 -2.80 9.40 9.60
C PRO A 63 -2.00 8.53 10.59
N THR A 64 -2.66 7.98 11.62
CA THR A 64 -2.10 7.03 12.59
C THR A 64 -2.09 5.58 12.09
N PHE A 65 -2.43 5.34 10.83
CA PHE A 65 -2.56 4.02 10.20
C PHE A 65 -3.72 3.16 10.72
N GLU A 66 -4.48 3.63 11.71
CA GLU A 66 -5.70 2.98 12.18
C GLU A 66 -6.82 3.15 11.15
N THR A 67 -7.57 2.09 10.91
CA THR A 67 -8.73 2.12 10.01
C THR A 67 -9.97 2.72 10.70
N ASN A 68 -11.10 2.74 10.00
CA ASN A 68 -12.40 3.01 10.60
C ASN A 68 -12.91 1.87 11.50
N VAL A 69 -12.20 0.73 11.58
CA VAL A 69 -12.42 -0.33 12.56
C VAL A 69 -11.36 -0.21 13.65
N SER A 70 -11.81 0.01 14.89
CA SER A 70 -10.89 0.25 16.01
C SER A 70 -9.99 -0.96 16.27
N GLY A 71 -8.71 -0.70 16.51
CA GLY A 71 -7.70 -1.75 16.73
C GLY A 71 -7.21 -2.45 15.46
N ILE A 72 -7.74 -2.10 14.28
CA ILE A 72 -7.24 -2.59 12.99
C ILE A 72 -6.43 -1.49 12.31
N TYR A 73 -5.19 -1.84 11.95
CA TYR A 73 -4.23 -0.94 11.31
C TYR A 73 -3.81 -1.48 9.95
N ILE A 74 -3.52 -0.58 9.01
CA ILE A 74 -3.05 -0.93 7.66
C ILE A 74 -1.76 -0.18 7.37
N ALA A 75 -0.72 -0.91 7.00
CA ALA A 75 0.55 -0.38 6.54
C ALA A 75 1.07 -1.19 5.34
N GLY A 76 1.91 -0.59 4.50
CA GLY A 76 2.42 -1.21 3.28
C GLY A 76 1.63 -0.80 2.04
N GLU A 77 1.64 -1.64 1.01
CA GLU A 77 1.05 -1.31 -0.30
C GLU A 77 -0.45 -1.00 -0.22
N LEU A 78 -1.17 -1.63 0.71
CA LEU A 78 -2.58 -1.33 0.99
C LEU A 78 -2.81 0.13 1.45
N GLY A 79 -1.78 0.82 1.93
CA GLY A 79 -1.79 2.26 2.24
C GLY A 79 -1.63 3.16 1.01
N GLY A 80 -1.59 2.59 -0.20
CA GLY A 80 -1.72 3.32 -1.47
C GLY A 80 -0.42 3.68 -2.19
N MET A 81 0.76 3.31 -1.68
CA MET A 81 2.05 3.54 -2.35
C MET A 81 2.95 2.31 -2.31
N GLY A 82 3.06 1.60 -3.43
CA GLY A 82 3.87 0.37 -3.59
C GLY A 82 5.38 0.60 -3.69
N LEU A 83 6.00 1.14 -2.63
CA LEU A 83 7.45 1.32 -2.55
C LEU A 83 8.00 0.66 -1.28
N ILE A 84 9.04 -0.18 -1.41
CA ILE A 84 9.65 -0.93 -0.28
C ILE A 84 9.98 0.01 0.89
N ARG A 85 10.65 1.13 0.61
CA ARG A 85 11.01 2.12 1.64
C ARG A 85 9.78 2.72 2.33
N LYS A 86 8.72 3.03 1.59
CA LYS A 86 7.48 3.55 2.16
C LYS A 86 6.79 2.49 3.01
N ALA A 87 6.74 1.25 2.53
CA ALA A 87 6.17 0.14 3.29
C ALA A 87 6.90 -0.07 4.63
N THR A 88 8.23 -0.08 4.62
CA THR A 88 9.04 -0.15 5.86
C THR A 88 8.71 1.01 6.80
N GLU A 89 8.73 2.25 6.30
CA GLU A 89 8.46 3.46 7.08
C GLU A 89 7.06 3.45 7.71
N GLN A 90 6.05 3.08 6.93
CA GLN A 90 4.67 2.96 7.39
C GLN A 90 4.52 1.89 8.47
N GLY A 91 5.21 0.76 8.36
CA GLY A 91 5.18 -0.28 9.39
C GLY A 91 5.76 0.20 10.72
N CYS A 92 6.82 1.02 10.70
CA CYS A 92 7.34 1.67 11.91
C CYS A 92 6.31 2.63 12.53
N GLN A 93 5.78 3.56 11.73
CA GLN A 93 4.85 4.59 12.18
C GLN A 93 3.53 4.00 12.70
N ALA A 94 3.01 2.95 12.06
CA ALA A 94 1.84 2.23 12.55
C ALA A 94 2.11 1.61 13.93
N MET A 95 3.30 1.04 14.14
CA MET A 95 3.66 0.43 15.42
C MET A 95 3.87 1.45 16.54
N GLU A 96 4.38 2.65 16.22
CA GLU A 96 4.43 3.77 17.17
C GLU A 96 3.03 4.13 17.69
N ALA A 97 2.03 4.18 16.79
CA ALA A 97 0.65 4.42 17.17
C ALA A 97 0.07 3.28 18.02
N ILE A 98 0.35 2.02 17.66
CA ILE A 98 -0.11 0.83 18.39
C ILE A 98 0.51 0.74 19.79
N ALA A 99 1.77 1.12 19.95
CA ALA A 99 2.48 1.03 21.23
C ALA A 99 1.83 1.86 22.35
N GLY A 100 1.07 2.90 22.00
CA GLY A 100 0.27 3.68 22.94
C GLY A 100 -1.00 2.98 23.45
N HIS A 101 -1.38 1.85 22.86
CA HIS A 101 -2.63 1.14 23.10
C HIS A 101 -2.39 -0.34 23.42
N ARG A 102 -1.93 -0.63 24.63
CA ARG A 102 -1.74 -2.03 25.09
C ARG A 102 -3.09 -2.71 25.31
N ALA A 103 -3.18 -3.97 24.88
CA ALA A 103 -4.38 -4.79 25.06
C ALA A 103 -4.45 -5.35 26.49
N ASP A 104 -5.56 -5.10 27.18
CA ASP A 104 -5.82 -5.70 28.49
C ASP A 104 -6.29 -7.16 28.34
N GLY A 105 -5.59 -8.08 29.01
CA GLY A 105 -6.01 -9.48 29.16
C GLY A 105 -5.81 -10.41 27.95
N GLY A 106 -5.33 -9.91 26.81
CA GLY A 106 -5.00 -10.75 25.63
C GLY A 106 -3.69 -11.51 25.76
N ARG A 107 -3.47 -12.57 24.95
CA ARG A 107 -2.17 -13.28 24.84
C ARG A 107 -1.11 -12.42 24.16
N PHE A 108 -1.53 -11.59 23.21
CA PHE A 108 -0.70 -10.66 22.45
C PHE A 108 -1.29 -9.25 22.55
N ASP A 109 -0.42 -8.25 22.59
CA ASP A 109 -0.74 -6.82 22.44
C ASP A 109 -0.99 -6.47 20.97
N VAL A 110 -0.30 -7.15 20.04
CA VAL A 110 -0.46 -6.94 18.59
C VAL A 110 -0.25 -8.22 17.79
N VAL A 111 -1.05 -8.39 16.73
CA VAL A 111 -0.89 -9.47 15.73
C VAL A 111 -0.56 -8.81 14.39
N ILE A 112 0.58 -9.19 13.81
CA ILE A 112 1.08 -8.64 12.55
C ILE A 112 0.82 -9.70 11.47
N VAL A 113 0.14 -9.30 10.39
CA VAL A 113 -0.21 -10.20 9.28
C VAL A 113 0.58 -9.80 8.04
N GLY A 114 1.41 -10.73 7.55
CA GLY A 114 2.41 -10.54 6.50
C GLY A 114 3.78 -10.19 7.08
N ALA A 115 4.83 -10.84 6.57
CA ALA A 115 6.24 -10.61 6.86
C ALA A 115 7.00 -10.05 5.64
N GLY A 116 6.32 -9.21 4.85
CA GLY A 116 6.94 -8.32 3.87
C GLY A 116 7.63 -7.11 4.52
N PRO A 117 8.06 -6.09 3.75
CA PRO A 117 8.81 -4.94 4.28
C PRO A 117 8.13 -4.19 5.44
N ALA A 118 6.81 -3.94 5.32
CA ALA A 118 6.03 -3.30 6.38
C ALA A 118 5.82 -4.20 7.60
N GLY A 119 5.61 -5.49 7.37
CA GLY A 119 5.40 -6.47 8.43
C GLY A 119 6.66 -6.72 9.26
N LEU A 120 7.82 -6.80 8.60
CA LEU A 120 9.12 -6.91 9.26
C LEU A 120 9.45 -5.65 10.06
N SER A 121 9.20 -4.46 9.51
CA SER A 121 9.46 -3.22 10.26
C SER A 121 8.51 -3.05 11.45
N ALA A 122 7.23 -3.39 11.29
CA ALA A 122 6.28 -3.46 12.39
C ALA A 122 6.73 -4.48 13.45
N THR A 123 7.22 -5.65 13.04
CA THR A 123 7.76 -6.68 13.93
C THR A 123 8.92 -6.14 14.77
N LEU A 124 9.89 -5.50 14.12
CA LEU A 124 11.02 -4.85 14.81
C LEU A 124 10.56 -3.72 15.74
N GLY A 125 9.56 -2.93 15.33
CA GLY A 125 8.96 -1.91 16.17
C GLY A 125 8.28 -2.51 17.42
N ALA A 126 7.56 -3.62 17.27
CA ALA A 126 6.91 -4.30 18.39
C ALA A 126 7.94 -4.84 19.39
N MET A 127 9.07 -5.35 18.89
CA MET A 127 10.22 -5.74 19.73
C MET A 127 10.79 -4.53 20.48
N ALA A 128 11.02 -3.41 19.79
CA ALA A 128 11.57 -2.18 20.38
C ALA A 128 10.66 -1.62 21.49
N HIS A 129 9.35 -1.71 21.33
CA HIS A 129 8.35 -1.28 22.32
C HIS A 129 8.02 -2.33 23.38
N GLN A 130 8.70 -3.48 23.37
CA GLN A 130 8.48 -4.58 24.32
C GLN A 130 7.00 -4.99 24.39
N LEU A 131 6.37 -5.12 23.22
CA LEU A 131 5.02 -5.63 23.08
C LEU A 131 5.03 -7.15 23.03
N ARG A 132 3.96 -7.77 23.50
CA ARG A 132 3.68 -9.19 23.26
C ARG A 132 3.12 -9.29 21.85
N PHE A 133 3.84 -9.87 20.90
CA PHE A 133 3.36 -9.92 19.52
C PHE A 133 3.54 -11.28 18.88
N VAL A 134 2.85 -11.47 17.76
CA VAL A 134 3.11 -12.56 16.82
C VAL A 134 3.03 -12.01 15.40
N THR A 135 3.93 -12.48 14.54
CA THR A 135 3.94 -12.17 13.10
C THR A 135 3.55 -13.44 12.35
N LEU A 136 2.54 -13.33 11.50
CA LEU A 136 1.99 -14.42 10.71
C LEU A 136 2.38 -14.20 9.25
N GLU A 137 2.95 -15.20 8.61
CA GLU A 137 3.29 -15.20 7.18
C GLU A 137 2.75 -16.49 6.57
N GLN A 138 2.20 -16.40 5.36
CA GLN A 138 1.69 -17.58 4.65
C GLN A 138 2.84 -18.41 4.05
N GLU A 139 3.95 -17.75 3.70
CA GLU A 139 5.14 -18.38 3.12
C GLU A 139 6.08 -18.94 4.18
N GLU A 140 6.87 -19.96 3.81
CA GLU A 140 7.95 -20.45 4.68
C GLU A 140 9.11 -19.45 4.82
N SER A 141 9.30 -18.60 3.80
CA SER A 141 10.34 -17.56 3.77
C SER A 141 9.81 -16.19 4.15
N PHE A 142 10.60 -15.42 4.92
CA PHE A 142 10.30 -14.03 5.28
C PHE A 142 10.86 -13.03 4.26
N GLY A 143 10.25 -11.85 4.15
CA GLY A 143 10.75 -10.71 3.39
C GLY A 143 9.86 -10.27 2.23
N GLY A 144 8.89 -11.09 1.81
CA GLY A 144 8.00 -10.77 0.69
C GLY A 144 8.80 -10.28 -0.53
N THR A 145 8.48 -9.10 -1.06
CA THR A 145 9.20 -8.49 -2.19
C THR A 145 10.71 -8.37 -1.97
N VAL A 146 11.19 -8.16 -0.74
CA VAL A 146 12.63 -8.07 -0.47
C VAL A 146 13.32 -9.42 -0.67
N TYR A 147 12.63 -10.51 -0.37
CA TYR A 147 13.16 -11.87 -0.57
C TYR A 147 13.11 -12.29 -2.04
N HIS A 148 12.05 -11.90 -2.75
CA HIS A 148 11.76 -12.35 -4.12
C HIS A 148 12.35 -11.47 -5.23
N TYR A 149 12.98 -10.34 -4.91
CA TYR A 149 13.54 -9.41 -5.89
C TYR A 149 15.06 -9.62 -6.11
N PRO A 150 15.57 -9.59 -7.36
CA PRO A 150 14.83 -9.44 -8.62
C PRO A 150 14.00 -10.71 -8.92
N PRO A 151 12.85 -10.57 -9.61
CA PRO A 151 12.05 -11.72 -10.01
C PRO A 151 12.90 -12.67 -10.85
N ARG A 152 12.82 -13.97 -10.56
CA ARG A 152 13.48 -15.03 -11.34
C ARG A 152 12.80 -15.22 -12.69
#